data_AF-A0A0U1Q182-F1
#
_entry.id   AF-A0A0U1Q182-F1
#
_cell.length_a   1.000
_cell.length_b   1.000
_cell.length_c   1.000
_cell.angle_alpha   90.00
_cell.angle_beta   90.00
_cell.angle_gamma   90.00
#
_symmetry.space_group_name_H-M   'P 1'
#
loop_
_entity.id
_entity.type
_entity.pdbx_description
1 polymer ?
#
loop_
_entity_poly.entity_id
_entity_poly.type
_entity_poly.pdbx_seq_one_letter_code
_entity_poly.pdbx_strand_id
1 'polypeptide(L)'
;MIASGAAALALAACASLPAPAPAPELFDFGVLYEQASAVAPQQPHPPLMLAQVTANGLPTSSDLVLYRFAYLDGYALRAYQQARWSRPVEELVAQQLRQQLAQRGPVLEPGVRVRQPDGQIPFVLRVDIEQFEQRFVSAQESEALVRLRATAMAPGEGGDRLLGQQVFTQRVPAATPDAAGGTRAMAIAVQQLGAQLDQWLNTVLPAGRGVGPE
;
A
#
# COMPACT_ATOMS: atom_id res chain seq x y z
N MET A 1 -28.75 72.77 -11.99
CA MET A 1 -29.24 71.72 -11.07
C MET A 1 -28.34 70.51 -11.24
N ILE A 2 -27.79 70.03 -10.14
CA ILE A 2 -26.62 69.17 -10.06
C ILE A 2 -27.00 67.72 -10.38
N ALA A 3 -26.38 67.14 -11.40
CA ALA A 3 -26.33 65.69 -11.62
C ALA A 3 -24.91 65.23 -11.29
N SER A 4 -24.74 64.41 -10.26
CA SER A 4 -23.61 63.47 -10.07
C SER A 4 -23.65 62.92 -8.65
N GLY A 5 -23.92 61.61 -8.50
CA GLY A 5 -23.85 60.96 -7.20
C GLY A 5 -24.41 59.54 -7.18
N ALA A 6 -23.92 58.64 -8.04
CA ALA A 6 -24.35 57.24 -8.01
C ALA A 6 -23.31 56.25 -8.59
N ALA A 7 -22.01 56.43 -8.32
CA ALA A 7 -20.97 55.58 -8.91
C ALA A 7 -19.83 55.19 -7.96
N ALA A 8 -20.12 54.94 -6.67
CA ALA A 8 -19.08 54.58 -5.69
C ALA A 8 -19.34 53.28 -4.88
N LEU A 9 -20.43 52.54 -5.13
CA LEU A 9 -20.81 51.38 -4.30
C LEU A 9 -20.51 49.99 -4.90
N ALA A 10 -19.90 49.91 -6.10
CA ALA A 10 -19.73 48.63 -6.79
C ALA A 10 -18.39 47.89 -6.52
N LEU A 11 -17.48 48.45 -5.72
CA LEU A 11 -16.11 47.90 -5.54
C LEU A 11 -15.89 47.11 -4.24
N ALA A 12 -16.87 47.07 -3.32
CA ALA A 12 -16.72 46.34 -2.05
C ALA A 12 -17.13 44.85 -2.12
N ALA A 13 -17.72 44.40 -3.24
CA ALA A 13 -18.28 43.05 -3.35
C ALA A 13 -17.24 41.95 -3.66
N CYS A 14 -16.00 42.29 -4.02
CA CYS A 14 -14.98 41.29 -4.35
C CYS A 14 -14.06 40.89 -3.17
N ALA A 15 -14.25 41.48 -1.98
CA ALA A 15 -13.41 41.19 -0.81
C ALA A 15 -13.92 40.04 0.07
N SER A 16 -15.08 39.44 -0.24
CA SER A 16 -15.68 38.34 0.53
C SER A 16 -15.52 36.98 -0.14
N LEU A 17 -14.34 36.71 -0.73
CA LEU A 17 -14.00 35.37 -1.20
C LEU A 17 -13.65 34.49 0.03
N PRO A 18 -14.27 33.32 0.20
CA PRO A 18 -13.88 32.37 1.24
C PRO A 18 -12.40 32.01 1.10
N ALA A 19 -11.69 31.92 2.23
CA ALA A 19 -10.31 31.44 2.21
C ALA A 19 -10.23 30.03 1.57
N PRO A 20 -9.18 29.72 0.78
CA PRO A 20 -8.99 28.38 0.23
C PRO A 20 -8.98 27.33 1.34
N ALA A 21 -9.56 26.15 1.08
CA ALA A 21 -9.46 25.04 2.01
C ALA A 21 -7.98 24.67 2.24
N PRO A 22 -7.59 24.28 3.47
CA PRO A 22 -6.22 23.87 3.74
C PRO A 22 -5.84 22.65 2.88
N ALA A 23 -4.59 22.62 2.43
CA ALA A 23 -4.06 21.47 1.71
C ALA A 23 -4.13 20.21 2.60
N PRO A 24 -4.41 19.03 2.02
CA PRO A 24 -4.41 17.79 2.78
C PRO A 24 -3.00 17.46 3.26
N GLU A 25 -2.90 16.86 4.45
CA GLU A 25 -1.67 16.27 4.95
C GLU A 25 -1.34 15.01 4.15
N LEU A 26 -0.07 14.85 3.77
CA LEU A 26 0.41 13.71 3.01
C LEU A 26 1.05 12.69 3.96
N PHE A 27 0.64 11.43 3.82
CA PHE A 27 1.14 10.30 4.58
C PHE A 27 1.88 9.32 3.68
N ASP A 28 2.90 8.67 4.22
CA ASP A 28 3.54 7.49 3.66
C ASP A 28 3.69 6.43 4.78
N PHE A 29 4.49 5.39 4.57
CA PHE A 29 4.67 4.35 5.57
C PHE A 29 5.65 4.69 6.70
N GLY A 30 6.25 5.88 6.72
CA GLY A 30 7.18 6.31 7.78
C GLY A 30 8.40 5.39 7.95
N VAL A 31 9.27 5.69 8.93
CA VAL A 31 10.51 4.95 9.27
C VAL A 31 10.38 3.42 9.46
N LEU A 32 9.17 2.85 9.38
CA LEU A 32 8.92 1.42 9.21
C LEU A 32 9.59 0.84 7.95
N TYR A 33 9.95 1.66 6.95
CA TYR A 33 10.82 1.23 5.85
C TYR A 33 12.23 0.81 6.30
N GLU A 34 12.75 1.38 7.39
CA GLU A 34 14.15 1.20 7.82
C GLU A 34 14.32 0.07 8.85
N GLN A 35 13.26 -0.22 9.63
CA GLN A 35 13.31 -1.14 10.77
C GLN A 35 13.25 -2.63 10.41
N ALA A 36 13.02 -2.99 9.15
CA ALA A 36 12.94 -4.39 8.73
C ALA A 36 14.28 -5.14 8.80
N SER A 37 15.37 -4.50 9.23
CA SER A 37 16.77 -4.93 8.99
C SER A 37 17.39 -5.91 9.99
N ALA A 38 16.62 -6.54 10.90
CA ALA A 38 17.18 -7.46 11.90
C ALA A 38 16.42 -8.79 11.95
N VAL A 39 16.73 -9.70 11.03
CA VAL A 39 16.25 -11.09 11.07
C VAL A 39 17.45 -12.04 11.05
N ALA A 40 17.38 -13.10 11.85
CA ALA A 40 18.34 -14.21 11.89
C ALA A 40 18.56 -14.82 10.49
N PRO A 41 19.68 -15.55 10.25
CA PRO A 41 19.91 -16.19 8.95
C PRO A 41 18.76 -17.14 8.60
N GLN A 42 18.00 -16.76 7.57
CA GLN A 42 16.90 -17.53 7.02
C GLN A 42 17.27 -18.02 5.61
N GLN A 43 16.68 -19.12 5.15
CA GLN A 43 16.99 -19.71 3.83
C GLN A 43 16.69 -18.74 2.69
N PRO A 44 17.63 -18.45 1.77
CA PRO A 44 17.39 -17.46 0.73
C PRO A 44 16.28 -17.91 -0.23
N HIS A 45 15.54 -16.94 -0.77
CA HIS A 45 14.59 -17.16 -1.85
C HIS A 45 15.30 -17.21 -3.21
N PRO A 46 14.79 -17.99 -4.17
CA PRO A 46 15.21 -17.85 -5.57
C PRO A 46 14.78 -16.47 -6.11
N PRO A 47 15.39 -15.98 -7.19
CA PRO A 47 15.01 -14.69 -7.76
C PRO A 47 13.51 -14.60 -8.06
N LEU A 48 12.89 -13.53 -7.59
CA LEU A 48 11.46 -13.28 -7.67
C LEU A 48 11.21 -11.99 -8.44
N MET A 49 10.31 -12.00 -9.40
CA MET A 49 9.74 -10.79 -9.98
C MET A 49 8.45 -10.45 -9.23
N LEU A 50 8.43 -9.29 -8.56
CA LEU A 50 7.18 -8.75 -8.04
C LEU A 50 6.47 -8.06 -9.21
N ALA A 51 5.34 -8.62 -9.65
CA ALA A 51 4.49 -7.96 -10.62
C ALA A 51 3.93 -6.65 -10.04
N GLN A 52 3.39 -5.78 -10.90
CA GLN A 52 2.71 -4.58 -10.43
C GLN A 52 1.62 -4.96 -9.42
N VAL A 53 1.69 -4.38 -8.22
CA VAL A 53 0.66 -4.54 -7.21
C VAL A 53 -0.61 -3.87 -7.72
N THR A 54 -1.73 -4.56 -7.63
CA THR A 54 -3.04 -4.02 -8.04
C THR A 54 -3.91 -3.76 -6.82
N ALA A 55 -4.96 -2.97 -6.99
CA ALA A 55 -5.93 -2.67 -5.95
C ALA A 55 -7.36 -2.74 -6.51
N ASN A 56 -7.74 -3.90 -7.06
CA ASN A 56 -8.98 -4.03 -7.83
C ASN A 56 -10.25 -3.80 -6.98
N GLY A 57 -10.16 -3.88 -5.66
CA GLY A 57 -11.25 -3.56 -4.73
C GLY A 57 -11.34 -2.10 -4.29
N LEU A 58 -10.40 -1.25 -4.72
CA LEU A 58 -10.29 0.16 -4.34
C LEU A 58 -10.49 1.09 -5.54
N PRO A 59 -10.75 2.38 -5.33
CA PRO A 59 -10.69 3.36 -6.41
C PRO A 59 -9.32 3.32 -7.08
N THR A 60 -9.29 3.17 -8.41
CA THR A 60 -8.06 2.99 -9.20
C THR A 60 -7.09 4.16 -9.00
N SER A 61 -5.82 3.85 -8.71
CA SER A 61 -4.71 4.82 -8.60
C SER A 61 -5.01 5.98 -7.66
N SER A 62 -5.62 5.65 -6.52
CA SER A 62 -6.09 6.63 -5.57
C SER A 62 -5.09 6.87 -4.44
N ASP A 63 -4.83 8.14 -4.18
CA ASP A 63 -4.09 8.64 -3.02
C ASP A 63 -5.03 8.90 -1.81
N LEU A 64 -6.28 8.44 -1.86
CA LEU A 64 -7.23 8.67 -0.79
C LEU A 64 -6.92 7.80 0.42
N VAL A 65 -6.92 8.40 1.61
CA VAL A 65 -6.96 7.64 2.87
C VAL A 65 -8.42 7.26 3.13
N LEU A 66 -8.70 5.97 3.04
CA LEU A 66 -10.05 5.42 3.11
C LEU A 66 -10.42 4.97 4.51
N TYR A 67 -11.68 5.18 4.88
CA TYR A 67 -12.23 4.74 6.15
C TYR A 67 -13.69 4.35 6.05
N ARG A 68 -14.17 3.66 7.09
CA ARG A 68 -15.55 3.20 7.19
C ARG A 68 -16.03 3.20 8.64
N PHE A 69 -17.25 3.67 8.87
CA PHE A 69 -17.93 3.56 10.15
C PHE A 69 -18.67 2.23 10.25
N ALA A 70 -17.97 1.13 10.54
CA ALA A 70 -18.58 -0.20 10.57
C ALA A 70 -19.70 -0.33 11.64
N TYR A 71 -19.66 0.49 12.69
CA TYR A 71 -20.69 0.54 13.73
C TYR A 71 -21.96 1.31 13.35
N LEU A 72 -21.93 2.11 12.27
CA LEU A 72 -23.10 2.86 11.77
C LEU A 72 -23.57 2.31 10.42
N ASP A 73 -22.64 2.25 9.47
CA ASP A 73 -22.89 1.83 8.10
C ASP A 73 -21.60 1.23 7.52
N GLY A 74 -21.55 -0.10 7.57
CA GLY A 74 -20.47 -0.91 7.03
C GLY A 74 -20.43 -0.96 5.50
N TYR A 75 -21.37 -0.35 4.78
CA TYR A 75 -21.38 -0.39 3.30
C TYR A 75 -20.77 0.86 2.68
N ALA A 76 -20.84 2.01 3.35
CA ALA A 76 -20.26 3.25 2.85
C ALA A 76 -18.75 3.40 3.12
N LEU A 77 -17.95 3.20 2.08
CA LEU A 77 -16.53 3.56 2.05
C LEU A 77 -16.40 5.07 1.86
N ARG A 78 -15.62 5.72 2.73
CA ARG A 78 -15.43 7.17 2.75
C ARG A 78 -13.95 7.50 2.62
N ALA A 79 -13.65 8.73 2.23
CA ALA A 79 -12.30 9.25 2.18
C ALA A 79 -12.14 10.42 3.16
N TYR A 80 -11.01 10.50 3.84
CA TYR A 80 -10.66 11.68 4.62
C TYR A 80 -10.48 12.89 3.69
N GLN A 81 -10.97 14.06 4.09
CA GLN A 81 -10.84 15.26 3.26
C GLN A 81 -9.44 15.87 3.35
N GLN A 82 -8.84 15.86 4.55
CA GLN A 82 -7.57 16.51 4.87
C GLN A 82 -6.39 15.53 4.99
N ALA A 83 -6.53 14.29 4.51
CA ALA A 83 -5.47 13.30 4.52
C ALA A 83 -5.38 12.60 3.16
N ARG A 84 -4.17 12.49 2.62
CA ARG A 84 -3.85 11.75 1.40
C ARG A 84 -2.62 10.89 1.64
N TRP A 85 -2.53 9.78 0.92
CA TRP A 85 -1.26 9.12 0.72
C TRP A 85 -0.38 9.98 -0.20
N SER A 86 0.94 9.93 -0.02
CA SER A 86 1.90 10.68 -0.84
C SER A 86 2.02 10.10 -2.26
N ARG A 87 1.58 8.86 -2.45
CA ARG A 87 1.53 8.10 -3.70
C ARG A 87 0.31 7.17 -3.68
N PRO A 88 -0.13 6.63 -4.84
CA PRO A 88 -1.11 5.56 -4.86
C PRO A 88 -0.73 4.40 -3.93
N VAL A 89 -1.71 3.84 -3.23
CA VAL A 89 -1.47 2.84 -2.18
C VAL A 89 -0.78 1.58 -2.73
N GLU A 90 -1.08 1.19 -3.97
CA GLU A 90 -0.42 0.09 -4.66
C GLU A 90 1.10 0.29 -4.78
N GLU A 91 1.55 1.52 -4.99
CA GLU A 91 2.97 1.85 -5.10
C GLU A 91 3.66 1.79 -3.73
N LEU A 92 3.01 2.31 -2.68
CA LEU A 92 3.51 2.26 -1.31
C LEU A 92 3.65 0.81 -0.83
N VAL A 93 2.63 -0.03 -1.07
CA VAL A 93 2.66 -1.46 -0.75
C VAL A 93 3.74 -2.18 -1.56
N ALA A 94 3.83 -1.93 -2.87
CA ALA A 94 4.86 -2.53 -3.72
C ALA A 94 6.27 -2.19 -3.23
N GLN A 95 6.52 -0.92 -2.84
CA GLN A 95 7.81 -0.51 -2.29
C GLN A 95 8.14 -1.26 -1.00
N GLN A 96 7.22 -1.32 -0.05
CA GLN A 96 7.44 -2.00 1.23
C GLN A 96 7.68 -3.51 1.05
N LEU A 97 6.89 -4.17 0.20
CA LEU A 97 7.07 -5.60 -0.07
C LEU A 97 8.41 -5.89 -0.74
N ARG A 98 8.84 -5.08 -1.72
CA ARG A 98 10.16 -5.24 -2.33
C ARG A 98 11.27 -5.12 -1.32
N GLN A 99 11.23 -4.11 -0.45
CA GLN A 99 12.25 -3.90 0.57
C GLN A 99 12.37 -5.09 1.53
N GLN A 100 11.25 -5.66 1.98
CA GLN A 100 11.27 -6.81 2.88
C GLN A 100 11.74 -8.08 2.18
N LEU A 101 11.20 -8.37 0.99
CA LEU A 101 11.56 -9.57 0.24
C LEU A 101 13.01 -9.54 -0.26
N ALA A 102 13.55 -8.35 -0.56
CA ALA A 102 14.93 -8.16 -0.98
C ALA A 102 15.96 -8.59 0.09
N GLN A 103 15.55 -8.69 1.36
CA GLN A 103 16.41 -9.21 2.43
C GLN A 103 16.66 -10.71 2.33
N ARG A 104 15.80 -11.41 1.58
CA ARG A 104 15.78 -12.87 1.49
C ARG A 104 16.34 -13.35 0.15
N GLY A 105 16.42 -12.47 -0.86
CA GLY A 105 16.98 -12.78 -2.17
C GLY A 105 16.66 -11.68 -3.20
N PRO A 106 17.13 -11.81 -4.46
CA PRO A 106 16.88 -10.82 -5.49
C PRO A 106 15.39 -10.67 -5.80
N VAL A 107 14.90 -9.42 -5.73
CA VAL A 107 13.53 -9.05 -6.15
C VAL A 107 13.63 -8.11 -7.35
N LEU A 108 12.99 -8.49 -8.45
CA LEU A 108 13.03 -7.80 -9.73
C LEU A 108 11.73 -7.04 -9.98
N GLU A 109 11.87 -5.91 -10.66
CA GLU A 109 10.75 -5.13 -11.17
C GLU A 109 10.11 -5.79 -12.40
N PRO A 110 8.82 -5.52 -12.67
CA PRO A 110 8.19 -5.89 -13.93
C PRO A 110 8.99 -5.36 -15.13
N GLY A 111 9.18 -6.22 -16.14
CA GLY A 111 9.88 -5.85 -17.38
C GLY A 111 11.40 -5.93 -17.33
N VAL A 112 12.00 -6.08 -16.14
CA VAL A 112 13.44 -6.35 -16.02
C VAL A 112 13.72 -7.80 -16.40
N ARG A 113 14.54 -8.01 -17.43
CA ARG A 113 15.01 -9.34 -17.84
C ARG A 113 16.46 -9.52 -17.44
N VAL A 114 16.69 -10.29 -16.38
CA VAL A 114 18.03 -10.71 -15.97
C VAL A 114 18.31 -12.10 -16.51
N ARG A 115 19.45 -12.27 -17.19
CA ARG A 115 19.93 -13.58 -17.61
C ARG A 115 20.57 -14.25 -16.40
N GLN A 116 19.88 -15.21 -15.80
CA GLN A 116 20.46 -15.97 -14.70
C GLN A 116 21.54 -16.94 -15.24
N PRO A 117 22.61 -17.22 -14.47
CA PRO A 117 23.71 -18.08 -14.90
C PRO A 117 23.29 -19.48 -15.36
N ASP A 118 22.19 -20.00 -14.81
CA ASP A 118 21.63 -21.31 -15.14
C ASP A 118 20.41 -21.25 -16.09
N GLY A 119 20.14 -20.07 -16.67
CA GLY A 119 19.01 -19.86 -17.57
C GLY A 119 17.65 -19.86 -16.89
N GLN A 120 17.57 -19.91 -15.56
CA GLN A 120 16.30 -19.91 -14.86
C GLN A 120 15.59 -18.55 -14.99
N ILE A 121 14.29 -18.60 -15.26
CA ILE A 121 13.42 -17.43 -15.26
C ILE A 121 12.99 -17.17 -13.81
N PRO A 122 13.02 -15.91 -13.32
CA PRO A 122 12.53 -15.58 -12.00
C PRO A 122 11.09 -16.07 -11.77
N PHE A 123 10.79 -16.51 -10.56
CA PHE A 123 9.40 -16.76 -10.15
C PHE A 123 8.60 -15.46 -10.20
N VAL A 124 7.28 -15.54 -10.36
CA VAL A 124 6.41 -14.36 -10.42
C VAL A 124 5.52 -14.32 -9.19
N LEU A 125 5.54 -13.20 -8.48
CA LEU A 125 4.60 -12.89 -7.41
C LEU A 125 3.65 -11.80 -7.88
N ARG A 126 2.36 -12.09 -7.92
CA ARG A 126 1.29 -11.09 -8.06
C ARG A 126 0.67 -10.81 -6.71
N VAL A 127 0.42 -9.54 -6.42
CA VAL A 127 -0.27 -9.11 -5.20
C VAL A 127 -1.42 -8.19 -5.59
N ASP A 128 -2.62 -8.49 -5.09
CA ASP A 128 -3.81 -7.66 -5.24
C ASP A 128 -4.30 -7.20 -3.87
N ILE A 129 -4.51 -5.91 -3.72
CA ILE A 129 -5.06 -5.28 -2.52
C ILE A 129 -6.59 -5.39 -2.60
N GLU A 130 -7.15 -6.27 -1.77
CA GLU A 130 -8.59 -6.49 -1.69
C GLU A 130 -9.27 -5.49 -0.73
N GLN A 131 -8.58 -5.10 0.36
CA GLN A 131 -9.06 -4.10 1.31
C GLN A 131 -7.88 -3.29 1.87
N PHE A 132 -8.10 -1.98 2.01
CA PHE A 132 -7.14 -1.07 2.61
C PHE A 132 -7.90 0.14 3.17
N GLU A 133 -8.33 0.03 4.43
CA GLU A 133 -9.16 1.05 5.07
C GLU A 133 -8.92 1.11 6.58
N GLN A 134 -9.20 2.27 7.17
CA GLN A 134 -9.44 2.37 8.60
C GLN A 134 -10.90 2.04 8.91
N ARG A 135 -11.13 1.02 9.73
CA ARG A 135 -12.45 0.59 10.16
C ARG A 135 -12.72 1.07 11.58
N PHE A 136 -13.70 1.94 11.74
CA PHE A 136 -14.19 2.36 13.04
C PHE A 136 -15.17 1.33 13.58
N VAL A 137 -14.87 0.77 14.76
CA VAL A 137 -15.74 -0.16 15.49
C VAL A 137 -16.58 0.56 16.55
N SER A 138 -16.18 1.78 16.91
CA SER A 138 -16.99 2.75 17.66
C SER A 138 -16.57 4.18 17.25
N ALA A 139 -17.14 5.20 17.87
CA ALA A 139 -16.71 6.58 17.66
C ALA A 139 -15.32 6.89 18.28
N GLN A 140 -14.84 6.05 19.19
CA GLN A 140 -13.56 6.23 19.89
C GLN A 140 -12.50 5.18 19.49
N GLU A 141 -12.92 4.08 18.84
CA GLU A 141 -12.06 2.96 18.51
C GLU A 141 -12.08 2.66 17.02
N SER A 142 -10.89 2.48 16.46
CA SER A 142 -10.72 2.09 15.07
C SER A 142 -9.51 1.17 14.89
N GLU A 143 -9.50 0.45 13.80
CA GLU A 143 -8.42 -0.45 13.39
C GLU A 143 -8.10 -0.24 11.91
N ALA A 144 -6.86 -0.42 11.51
CA ALA A 144 -6.54 -0.67 10.11
C ALA A 144 -7.03 -2.07 9.72
N LEU A 145 -7.69 -2.20 8.58
CA LEU A 145 -8.01 -3.46 7.93
C LEU A 145 -7.31 -3.50 6.58
N VAL A 146 -6.28 -4.34 6.48
CA VAL A 146 -5.54 -4.56 5.23
C VAL A 146 -5.67 -6.01 4.82
N ARG A 147 -6.12 -6.25 3.59
CA ARG A 147 -6.30 -7.59 3.03
C ARG A 147 -5.68 -7.66 1.64
N LEU A 148 -4.79 -8.64 1.46
CA LEU A 148 -4.02 -8.83 0.25
C LEU A 148 -4.19 -10.26 -0.24
N ARG A 149 -4.31 -10.44 -1.55
CA ARG A 149 -4.18 -11.74 -2.21
C ARG A 149 -2.83 -11.85 -2.88
N ALA A 150 -2.07 -12.88 -2.56
CA ALA A 150 -0.81 -13.19 -3.21
C ALA A 150 -0.95 -14.43 -4.10
N THR A 151 -0.35 -14.40 -5.29
CA THR A 151 -0.29 -15.54 -6.21
C THR A 151 1.15 -15.73 -6.68
N ALA A 152 1.73 -16.89 -6.36
CA ALA A 152 3.08 -17.27 -6.77
C ALA A 152 3.02 -18.22 -7.96
N MET A 153 3.85 -17.97 -8.98
CA MET A 153 3.87 -18.73 -10.22
C MET A 153 5.30 -18.97 -10.70
N ALA A 154 5.48 -20.08 -11.41
CA ALA A 154 6.71 -20.37 -12.17
C ALA A 154 6.43 -20.15 -13.67
N PRO A 155 7.17 -19.26 -14.35
CA PRO A 155 7.05 -19.12 -15.80
C PRO A 155 7.40 -20.43 -16.54
N GLY A 156 6.66 -20.73 -17.61
CA GLY A 156 6.86 -21.92 -18.45
C GLY A 156 6.55 -21.65 -19.92
N GLU A 157 7.07 -22.49 -20.82
CA GLU A 157 6.94 -22.30 -22.28
C GLU A 157 5.48 -22.30 -22.77
N GLY A 158 4.58 -22.99 -22.07
CA GLY A 158 3.14 -23.03 -22.35
C GLY A 158 2.29 -22.09 -21.49
N GLY A 159 2.92 -21.21 -20.70
CA GLY A 159 2.26 -20.33 -19.73
C GLY A 159 2.76 -20.54 -18.31
N ASP A 160 2.33 -19.64 -17.43
CA ASP A 160 2.73 -19.64 -16.01
C ASP A 160 2.06 -20.81 -15.26
N ARG A 161 2.87 -21.60 -14.53
CA ARG A 161 2.38 -22.64 -13.62
C ARG A 161 2.11 -22.04 -12.25
N LEU A 162 0.88 -22.20 -11.74
CA LEU A 162 0.52 -21.82 -10.38
C LEU A 162 1.31 -22.65 -9.35
N LEU A 163 1.99 -21.98 -8.43
CA LEU A 163 2.65 -22.60 -7.27
C LEU A 163 1.78 -22.53 -6.02
N GLY A 164 1.08 -21.41 -5.86
CA GLY A 164 0.14 -21.23 -4.75
C GLY A 164 -0.56 -19.88 -4.82
N GLN A 165 -1.69 -19.79 -4.12
CA GLN A 165 -2.42 -18.55 -3.92
C GLN A 165 -2.93 -18.51 -2.47
N GLN A 166 -2.73 -17.38 -1.80
CA GLN A 166 -3.20 -17.19 -0.44
C GLN A 166 -3.71 -15.77 -0.23
N VAL A 167 -4.74 -15.64 0.61
CA VAL A 167 -5.23 -14.35 1.08
C VAL A 167 -4.76 -14.13 2.51
N PHE A 168 -4.18 -12.96 2.74
CA PHE A 168 -3.71 -12.49 4.04
C PHE A 168 -4.60 -11.36 4.51
N THR A 169 -4.93 -11.31 5.80
CA THR A 169 -5.72 -10.24 6.39
C THR A 169 -5.10 -9.83 7.70
N GLN A 170 -4.79 -8.55 7.83
CA GLN A 170 -4.26 -7.99 9.06
C GLN A 170 -5.17 -6.89 9.61
N ARG A 171 -5.36 -6.95 10.93
CA ARG A 171 -6.07 -5.94 11.70
C ARG A 171 -5.13 -5.37 12.75
N VAL A 172 -4.97 -4.05 12.75
CA VAL A 172 -4.09 -3.36 13.69
C VAL A 172 -4.88 -2.24 14.34
N PRO A 173 -5.06 -2.23 15.67
CA PRO A 173 -5.70 -1.11 16.36
C PRO A 173 -5.00 0.21 16.06
N ALA A 174 -5.77 1.25 15.75
CA ALA A 174 -5.24 2.59 15.60
C ALA A 174 -5.11 3.25 16.98
N ALA A 175 -3.98 3.89 17.24
CA ALA A 175 -3.72 4.59 18.50
C ALA A 175 -4.67 5.78 18.73
N THR A 176 -5.13 6.40 17.65
CA THR A 176 -6.09 7.51 17.65
C THR A 176 -7.19 7.26 16.60
N PRO A 177 -8.45 7.66 16.87
CA PRO A 177 -9.57 7.49 15.95
C PRO A 177 -9.60 8.59 14.86
N ASP A 178 -8.46 8.84 14.24
CA ASP A 178 -8.27 9.86 13.19
C ASP A 178 -7.41 9.31 12.05
N ALA A 179 -7.23 10.13 11.00
CA ALA A 179 -6.47 9.73 9.81
C ALA A 179 -5.02 9.39 10.15
N ALA A 180 -4.36 10.16 11.03
CA ALA A 180 -2.97 9.93 11.40
C ALA A 180 -2.79 8.60 12.16
N GLY A 181 -3.72 8.24 13.06
CA GLY A 181 -3.75 6.95 13.72
C GLY A 181 -4.02 5.80 12.74
N GLY A 182 -4.95 6.00 11.81
CA GLY A 182 -5.30 5.04 10.77
C GLY A 182 -4.17 4.73 9.80
N THR A 183 -3.49 5.76 9.28
CA THR A 183 -2.37 5.59 8.34
C THR A 183 -1.19 4.87 8.97
N ARG A 184 -0.85 5.21 10.23
CA ARG A 184 0.18 4.49 11.00
C ARG A 184 -0.19 3.03 11.22
N ALA A 185 -1.43 2.74 11.61
CA ALA A 185 -1.89 1.36 11.78
C ALA A 185 -1.87 0.57 10.47
N MET A 186 -2.22 1.20 9.34
CA MET A 186 -2.15 0.59 8.01
C MET A 186 -0.70 0.28 7.60
N ALA A 187 0.25 1.19 7.85
CA ALA A 187 1.66 0.95 7.58
C ALA A 187 2.21 -0.25 8.40
N ILE A 188 1.85 -0.34 9.68
CA ILE A 188 2.17 -1.49 10.53
C ILE A 188 1.54 -2.78 9.98
N ALA A 189 0.27 -2.73 9.56
CA ALA A 189 -0.43 -3.87 8.99
C ALA A 189 0.26 -4.40 7.73
N VAL A 190 0.69 -3.51 6.82
CA VAL A 190 1.46 -3.89 5.62
C VAL A 190 2.80 -4.50 6.00
N GLN A 191 3.48 -3.95 7.00
CA GLN A 191 4.75 -4.51 7.47
C GLN A 191 4.59 -5.94 8.00
N GLN A 192 3.55 -6.20 8.79
CA GLN A 192 3.22 -7.54 9.32
C GLN A 192 2.78 -8.50 8.21
N LEU A 193 2.04 -8.01 7.21
CA LEU A 193 1.64 -8.79 6.04
C LEU A 193 2.82 -9.20 5.18
N GLY A 194 3.81 -8.32 5.00
CA GLY A 194 5.04 -8.66 4.27
C GLY A 194 5.82 -9.79 4.96
N ALA A 195 5.88 -9.80 6.29
CA ALA A 195 6.47 -10.91 7.04
C ALA A 195 5.68 -12.23 6.90
N GLN A 196 4.34 -12.18 6.92
CA GLN A 196 3.50 -13.36 6.69
C GLN A 196 3.62 -13.89 5.25
N LEU A 197 3.71 -12.98 4.27
CA LEU A 197 3.93 -13.31 2.87
C LEU A 197 5.30 -13.97 2.68
N ASP A 198 6.36 -13.45 3.29
CA ASP A 198 7.69 -14.08 3.26
C ASP A 198 7.66 -15.51 3.81
N GLN A 199 7.01 -15.72 4.96
CA GLN A 199 6.85 -17.03 5.56
C GLN A 199 6.11 -18.00 4.64
N TRP A 200 5.05 -17.53 3.98
CA TRP A 200 4.30 -18.32 3.02
C TRP A 200 5.13 -18.66 1.77
N LEU A 201 5.94 -17.72 1.27
CA LEU A 201 6.83 -17.97 0.13
C LEU A 201 7.81 -19.12 0.40
N ASN A 202 8.28 -19.30 1.64
CA ASN A 202 9.11 -20.46 2.01
C ASN A 202 8.40 -21.82 1.80
N THR A 203 7.06 -21.83 1.72
CA THR A 203 6.27 -23.05 1.55
C THR A 203 5.94 -23.35 0.09
N VAL A 204 5.95 -22.33 -0.79
CA VAL A 204 5.53 -22.46 -2.20
C VAL A 204 6.66 -22.29 -3.19
N LEU A 205 7.75 -21.61 -2.81
CA LEU A 205 8.96 -21.50 -3.61
C LEU A 205 9.94 -22.62 -3.27
N PRO A 206 10.70 -23.14 -4.25
CA PRO A 206 11.85 -23.96 -3.93
C PRO A 206 12.92 -23.14 -3.19
N ALA A 207 13.80 -23.80 -2.45
CA ALA A 207 14.92 -23.12 -1.78
C ALA A 207 15.83 -22.40 -2.80
N GLY A 208 16.18 -21.15 -2.52
CA GLY A 208 17.16 -20.41 -3.31
C GLY A 208 18.57 -20.94 -3.08
N ARG A 209 19.42 -20.89 -4.12
CA ARG A 209 20.86 -21.07 -3.92
C ARG A 209 21.44 -19.74 -3.45
N GLY A 210 22.13 -19.75 -2.32
CA GLY A 210 22.87 -18.56 -1.87
C GLY A 210 23.89 -18.15 -2.93
N VAL A 211 23.88 -16.88 -3.32
CA VAL A 211 24.96 -16.31 -4.12
C VAL A 211 26.17 -16.23 -3.19
N GLY A 212 27.11 -17.17 -3.33
CA GLY A 212 28.36 -17.13 -2.58
C GLY A 212 29.17 -15.89 -2.97
N PRO A 213 30.00 -15.34 -2.07
CA PRO A 213 30.92 -14.27 -2.43
C PRO A 213 31.92 -14.83 -3.47
N GLU A 214 31.98 -14.22 -4.65
CA GLU A 214 33.14 -14.34 -5.56
C GLU A 214 34.36 -13.62 -4.98
#